data_AF-A0A4V2A0K6-F1
#
_entry.id   AF-A0A4V2A0K6-F1
#
_cell.length_a   1.000
_cell.length_b   1.000
_cell.length_c   1.000
_cell.angle_alpha   90.00
_cell.angle_beta   90.00
_cell.angle_gamma   90.00
#
_symmetry.space_group_name_H-M   'P 1'
#
loop_
_entity.id
_entity.type
_entity.pdbx_description
1 polymer ?
#
loop_
_entity_poly.entity_id
_entity_poly.type
_entity_poly.pdbx_seq_one_letter_code
_entity_poly.pdbx_strand_id
1 'polypeptide(L)' 'MQEEFNIIIDQVTYQFKRIFHPDLPLSYHVHFSDWHQHTVFRMRQDERGAWVIIPMNLPSYVTQAEPQFRSAIERNEAA' A
#
# COMPACT_ATOMS: atom_id res chain seq x y z
N MET A 1 7.14 3.54 14.29
CA MET A 1 6.94 3.61 12.83
C MET A 1 7.93 2.68 12.13
N GLN A 2 7.47 1.77 11.27
CA GLN A 2 8.33 0.83 10.53
C GLN A 2 8.49 1.25 9.07
N GLU A 3 9.69 1.07 8.50
CA GLU A 3 9.96 1.31 7.07
C GLU A 3 9.37 0.23 6.17
N GLU A 4 9.29 -1.00 6.67
CA GLU A 4 8.68 -2.14 5.98
C GLU A 4 7.78 -2.91 6.95
N PHE A 5 6.60 -3.32 6.48
CA PHE A 5 5.66 -4.14 7.25
C PHE A 5 4.80 -5.00 6.34
N ASN A 6 4.19 -6.04 6.90
CA ASN A 6 3.30 -6.95 6.17
C ASN A 6 1.91 -6.95 6.80
N ILE A 7 0.90 -7.10 5.95
CA ILE A 7 -0.45 -7.46 6.37
C ILE A 7 -0.96 -8.62 5.52
N ILE A 8 -1.96 -9.31 6.03
CA ILE A 8 -2.65 -10.39 5.33
C ILE A 8 -4.12 -10.00 5.19
N ILE A 9 -4.64 -10.02 3.97
CA ILE A 9 -6.05 -9.78 3.66
C ILE A 9 -6.50 -10.90 2.73
N ASP A 10 -7.58 -11.60 3.08
CA ASP A 10 -8.14 -12.69 2.28
C ASP A 10 -7.09 -13.72 1.82
N GLN A 11 -6.18 -14.09 2.73
CA GLN A 11 -5.05 -15.02 2.51
C GLN A 11 -3.95 -14.51 1.56
N VAL A 12 -4.04 -13.28 1.09
CA VAL A 12 -2.99 -12.62 0.31
C VAL A 12 -2.11 -11.78 1.23
N THR A 13 -0.79 -12.01 1.16
CA THR A 13 0.19 -11.20 1.89
C THR A 13 0.55 -9.97 1.07
N TYR A 14 0.44 -8.81 1.70
CA TYR A 14 0.84 -7.52 1.15
C TYR A 14 2.02 -6.99 1.96
N GLN A 15 3.15 -6.81 1.28
CA GLN A 15 4.33 -6.19 1.85
C GLN A 15 4.36 -4.71 1.49
N PHE A 16 4.34 -3.87 2.53
CA PHE A 16 4.43 -2.43 2.42
C PHE A 16 5.87 -2.02 2.64
N LYS A 17 6.38 -1.18 1.73
CA LYS A 17 7.69 -0.55 1.84
C LYS A 17 7.52 0.96 1.70
N ARG A 18 7.89 1.69 2.74
CA ARG A 18 7.90 3.15 2.77
C ARG A 18 9.02 3.64 1.86
N ILE A 19 8.69 4.49 0.89
CA ILE A 19 9.65 5.08 -0.03
C ILE A 19 9.76 6.56 0.27
N PHE A 20 10.94 6.94 0.77
CA PHE A 20 11.31 8.33 0.98
C PHE A 20 12.17 8.82 -0.20
N HIS A 21 11.82 9.98 -0.75
CA HIS A 21 12.61 10.66 -1.78
C HIS A 21 12.58 12.17 -1.49
N PRO A 22 13.72 12.87 -1.57
CA PRO A 22 13.78 14.30 -1.24
C PRO A 22 12.84 15.16 -2.11
N ASP A 23 12.68 14.79 -3.38
CA ASP A 23 11.91 15.58 -4.36
C ASP A 23 10.51 15.02 -4.69
N LEU A 24 10.10 13.88 -4.11
CA LEU A 24 8.80 13.26 -4.42
C LEU A 24 7.93 13.12 -3.16
N PRO A 25 6.60 13.21 -3.30
CA PRO A 25 5.69 12.92 -2.21
C PRO A 25 5.95 11.53 -1.63
N LEU A 26 5.80 11.42 -0.30
CA LEU A 26 5.90 10.15 0.41
C LEU A 26 4.95 9.13 -0.23
N SER A 27 5.46 7.93 -0.49
CA SER A 27 4.67 6.85 -1.04
C SER A 27 5.00 5.53 -0.38
N TYR A 28 4.04 4.61 -0.40
CA TYR A 28 4.27 3.22 -0.05
C TYR A 28 4.25 2.39 -1.32
N HIS A 29 5.27 1.55 -1.50
CA HIS A 29 5.24 0.46 -2.47
C HIS A 29 4.59 -0.74 -1.80
N VAL A 30 3.55 -1.27 -2.42
CA VAL A 30 2.82 -2.44 -1.94
C VAL A 30 3.08 -3.57 -2.90
N HIS A 31 3.76 -4.58 -2.41
CA HIS A 31 4.10 -5.79 -3.14
C HIS A 31 3.12 -6.88 -2.73
N PHE A 32 2.52 -7.55 -3.70
CA PHE A 32 1.84 -8.81 -3.46
C PHE A 32 2.20 -9.81 -4.55
N SER A 33 2.15 -11.08 -4.18
CA SER A 33 2.26 -12.17 -5.14
C SER A 33 0.95 -12.92 -5.13
N ASP A 34 0.30 -13.02 -6.27
CA ASP A 34 -0.52 -14.19 -6.54
C ASP A 34 0.36 -15.27 -7.18
N TRP A 35 -0.13 -16.50 -7.29
CA TRP A 35 0.64 -17.63 -7.81
C TRP A 35 1.15 -17.45 -9.25
N HIS A 36 0.68 -16.41 -9.96
CA HIS A 36 0.99 -16.16 -11.36
C HIS A 36 1.81 -14.87 -11.56
N GLN A 37 1.73 -13.91 -10.64
CA GLN A 37 2.30 -12.59 -10.83
C GLN A 37 2.73 -11.93 -9.50
N HIS A 38 3.95 -11.41 -9.51
CA HIS A 38 4.38 -10.39 -8.56
C HIS A 38 3.91 -9.03 -9.07
N THR A 39 2.94 -8.45 -8.37
CA THR A 39 2.43 -7.12 -8.69
C THR A 39 2.90 -6.13 -7.64
N VAL A 40 3.37 -4.97 -8.11
CA VAL A 40 3.73 -3.84 -7.25
C VAL A 40 2.87 -2.66 -7.64
N PHE A 41 2.17 -2.09 -6.66
CA PHE A 41 1.45 -0.83 -6.83
C PHE A 41 1.91 0.17 -5.78
N ARG A 42 1.48 1.42 -5.94
CA ARG A 42 1.87 2.50 -5.05
C ARG A 42 0.65 3.10 -4.38
N MET A 43 0.82 3.46 -3.11
CA MET A 43 -0.12 4.30 -2.39
C MET A 43 0.51 5.65 -2.07
N ARG A 44 -0.28 6.71 -2.19
CA ARG A 44 0.11 8.08 -1.82
C ARG A 44 -1.04 8.75 -1.09
N GLN A 45 -0.74 9.82 -0.37
CA GLN A 45 -1.78 10.70 0.14
C GLN A 45 -2.43 11.49 -1.01
N ASP A 46 -3.76 11.58 -0.99
CA ASP A 46 -4.52 12.49 -1.85
C ASP A 46 -4.47 13.94 -1.30
N GLU A 47 -5.19 14.85 -1.96
CA GLU A 47 -5.26 16.26 -1.54
C GLU A 47 -5.90 16.46 -0.14
N ARG A 48 -6.60 15.45 0.38
CA ARG A 48 -7.23 15.43 1.70
C ARG A 48 -6.35 14.72 2.75
N GLY A 49 -5.17 14.24 2.37
CA GLY A 49 -4.25 13.51 3.25
C GLY A 49 -4.58 12.03 3.41
N ALA A 50 -5.57 11.49 2.68
CA ALA A 50 -5.95 10.09 2.78
C ALA A 50 -5.05 9.22 1.90
N TRP A 51 -4.56 8.10 2.43
CA TRP A 51 -3.81 7.12 1.65
C TRP A 51 -4.72 6.42 0.63
N VAL A 52 -4.39 6.55 -0.65
CA VAL A 52 -5.14 5.98 -1.79
C VAL A 52 -4.19 5.24 -2.74
N ILE A 53 -4.71 4.24 -3.46
CA ILE A 53 -3.95 3.58 -4.53
C ILE A 53 -3.80 4.56 -5.69
N ILE A 54 -2.58 4.68 -6.22
CA ILE A 54 -2.36 5.41 -7.47
C ILE A 54 -3.07 4.66 -8.62
N PRO A 55 -3.91 5.33 -9.43
CA PRO A 55 -4.70 4.66 -10.46
C PRO A 55 -3.85 3.80 -11.39
N MET A 56 -4.16 2.50 -11.43
CA MET A 56 -3.57 1.51 -12.34
C MET A 56 -4.50 0.29 -12.46
N ASN A 57 -4.25 -0.58 -13.44
CA ASN A 57 -5.02 -1.81 -13.59
C ASN A 57 -4.60 -2.82 -12.52
N LEU A 58 -5.49 -3.12 -11.58
CA LEU A 58 -5.31 -4.09 -10.51
C LEU A 58 -6.50 -5.05 -10.46
N PRO A 59 -6.29 -6.28 -9.94
CA PRO A 59 -7.41 -7.14 -9.61
C PRO A 59 -8.40 -6.44 -8.67
N SER A 60 -9.70 -6.68 -8.86
CA SER A 60 -10.76 -6.02 -8.10
C SER A 60 -10.59 -6.18 -6.59
N TYR A 61 -10.18 -7.36 -6.13
CA TYR A 61 -9.94 -7.64 -4.71
C TYR A 61 -8.85 -6.73 -4.10
N VAL A 62 -7.85 -6.32 -4.88
CA VAL A 62 -6.80 -5.38 -4.41
C VAL A 62 -7.39 -3.98 -4.24
N THR A 63 -8.17 -3.51 -5.21
CA THR A 63 -8.82 -2.19 -5.11
C THR A 63 -9.86 -2.13 -3.99
N GLN A 64 -10.56 -3.25 -3.74
CA GLN A 64 -11.52 -3.37 -2.64
C GLN A 64 -10.85 -3.38 -1.26
N ALA A 65 -9.57 -3.78 -1.19
CA ALA A 65 -8.77 -3.79 0.03
C ALA A 65 -8.13 -2.43 0.38
N GLU A 66 -8.31 -1.39 -0.46
CA GLU A 66 -7.75 -0.06 -0.23
C GLU A 66 -8.04 0.53 1.17
N PRO A 67 -9.28 0.44 1.72
CA PRO A 67 -9.56 0.93 3.07
C PRO A 67 -8.70 0.25 4.14
N GLN A 68 -8.48 -1.05 4.03
CA GLN A 68 -7.64 -1.83 4.93
C GLN A 68 -6.16 -1.44 4.80
N PHE A 69 -5.69 -1.17 3.58
CA PHE A 69 -4.34 -0.66 3.34
C PHE A 69 -4.12 0.69 4.00
N ARG A 70 -5.06 1.62 3.81
CA ARG A 70 -5.07 2.94 4.45
C ARG A 70 -4.95 2.82 5.97
N SER A 71 -5.85 2.05 6.59
CA SER A 71 -5.82 1.84 8.05
C SER A 71 -4.56 1.12 8.54
N ALA A 72 -3.91 0.30 7.71
CA ALA A 72 -2.63 -0.31 8.07
C ALA A 72 -1.49 0.71 8.07
N ILE A 73 -1.42 1.57 7.05
CA ILE A 73 -0.43 2.65 6.96
C ILE A 73 -0.61 3.63 8.13
N GLU A 74 -1.83 4.11 8.37
CA GLU A 74 -2.12 5.07 9.45
C GLU A 74 -1.73 4.52 10.82
N ARG A 75 -2.00 3.23 11.09
CA ARG A 75 -1.57 2.57 12.33
C ARG A 75 -0.05 2.45 12.43
N ASN A 76 0.64 2.12 11.34
CA ASN A 76 2.10 2.06 11.32
C ASN A 76 2.74 3.45 11.53
N GLU A 77 2.11 4.50 11.03
CA GLU A 77 2.59 5.89 11.19
C GLU A 77 2.30 6.46 12.59
N ALA A 78 1.26 5.96 13.28
CA ALA A 78 0.91 6.37 14.64
C ALA A 78 1.70 5.62 15.73
N ALA A 79 2.26 4.44 15.43
CA ALA A 79 3.13 3.67 16.31
C ALA A 79 4.58 4.14 16.25
#